data_AF-A0A5W1XT13-F1
#
_entry.id   AF-A0A5W1XT13-F1
#
_cell.length_a   1.000
_cell.length_b   1.000
_cell.length_c   1.000
_cell.angle_alpha   90.00
_cell.angle_beta   90.00
_cell.angle_gamma   90.00
#
_symmetry.space_group_name_H-M   'P 1'
#
loop_
_entity.id
_entity.type
_entity.pdbx_description
1 polymer ?
#
loop_
_entity_poly.entity_id
_entity_poly.type
_entity_poly.pdbx_seq_one_letter_code
_entity_poly.pdbx_strand_id
1 'polypeptide(L)'
;KRPKKSYKSDVFYKAGSSDEDKYEYEIGWIYIIEEERENGYGGMLMDSISNYLSNNSSSKACFGTVRENNTGMQRLFAKHGFSKVGHSYNSTRGEYSLVLYVPYV
;
A
#
# COMPACT_ATOMS: atom_id res chain seq x y z
N LYS A 1 -1.55 8.81 -3.17
CA LYS A 1 -2.49 9.24 -4.25
C LYS A 1 -3.93 9.05 -3.77
N ARG A 2 -4.92 9.73 -4.37
CA ARG A 2 -6.36 9.50 -4.10
C ARG A 2 -6.98 8.76 -5.31
N PRO A 3 -7.19 7.42 -5.24
CA PRO A 3 -7.66 6.65 -6.39
C PRO A 3 -9.14 6.91 -6.71
N LYS A 4 -9.54 6.61 -7.95
CA LYS A 4 -10.98 6.57 -8.33
C LYS A 4 -11.71 5.52 -7.49
N LYS A 5 -12.96 5.80 -7.11
CA LYS A 5 -13.80 4.87 -6.32
C LYS A 5 -13.89 3.48 -6.96
N SER A 6 -14.14 3.41 -8.26
CA SER A 6 -14.25 2.14 -9.00
C SER A 6 -12.99 1.29 -8.92
N TYR A 7 -11.81 1.91 -9.06
CA TYR A 7 -10.53 1.20 -8.91
C TYR A 7 -10.34 0.69 -7.48
N LYS A 8 -10.65 1.51 -6.47
CA LYS A 8 -10.51 1.10 -5.07
C LYS A 8 -11.42 -0.08 -4.75
N SER A 9 -12.70 -0.01 -5.11
CA SER A 9 -13.64 -1.12 -4.90
C SER A 9 -13.21 -2.39 -5.63
N ASP A 10 -12.69 -2.30 -6.86
CA ASP A 10 -12.16 -3.45 -7.60
C ASP A 10 -10.96 -4.10 -6.89
N VAL A 11 -10.03 -3.30 -6.36
CA VAL A 11 -8.88 -3.79 -5.58
C VAL A 11 -9.31 -4.56 -4.34
N PHE A 12 -10.25 -3.98 -3.56
CA PHE A 12 -10.73 -4.60 -2.32
C PHE A 12 -11.53 -5.87 -2.61
N TYR A 13 -12.42 -5.84 -3.61
CA TYR A 13 -13.17 -7.00 -4.07
C TYR A 13 -12.24 -8.15 -4.50
N LYS A 14 -11.23 -7.86 -5.33
CA LYS A 14 -10.26 -8.87 -5.79
C LYS A 14 -9.42 -9.45 -4.66
N ALA A 15 -9.16 -8.68 -3.61
CA ALA A 15 -8.49 -9.16 -2.41
C ALA A 15 -9.43 -9.94 -1.47
N GLY A 16 -10.74 -9.91 -1.70
CA GLY A 16 -11.72 -10.52 -0.79
C GLY A 16 -11.98 -9.70 0.47
N SER A 17 -11.87 -8.36 0.40
CA SER A 17 -12.14 -7.42 1.50
C SER A 17 -13.28 -6.46 1.13
N SER A 18 -14.08 -6.05 2.12
CA SER A 18 -15.21 -5.12 1.96
C SER A 18 -15.06 -3.82 2.75
N ASP A 19 -13.84 -3.52 3.21
CA ASP A 19 -13.54 -2.42 4.11
C ASP A 19 -13.05 -1.16 3.38
N GLU A 20 -13.28 -1.03 2.06
CA GLU A 20 -12.67 0.03 1.26
C GLU A 20 -13.05 1.44 1.72
N ASP A 21 -14.20 1.61 2.35
CA ASP A 21 -14.72 2.93 2.76
C ASP A 21 -13.93 3.56 3.90
N LYS A 22 -13.16 2.74 4.64
CA LYS A 22 -12.20 3.17 5.68
C LYS A 22 -10.97 3.88 5.08
N TYR A 23 -10.74 3.73 3.77
CA TYR A 23 -9.52 4.21 3.12
C TYR A 23 -9.81 5.27 2.05
N GLU A 24 -9.19 6.43 2.18
CA GLU A 24 -9.31 7.51 1.19
C GLU A 24 -8.13 7.51 0.22
N TYR A 25 -6.95 7.16 0.74
CA TYR A 25 -5.70 7.26 0.01
C TYR A 25 -5.14 5.88 -0.32
N GLU A 26 -4.30 5.85 -1.33
CA GLU A 26 -3.44 4.71 -1.63
C GLU A 26 -1.98 5.14 -1.65
N ILE A 27 -1.14 4.35 -0.98
CA ILE A 27 0.30 4.44 -1.01
C ILE A 27 0.84 3.45 -2.03
N GLY A 28 1.66 3.94 -2.95
CA GLY A 28 2.20 3.16 -4.05
C GLY A 28 3.18 3.99 -4.85
N TRP A 29 3.83 3.35 -5.81
CA TRP A 29 4.90 3.97 -6.62
C TRP A 29 6.11 4.46 -5.80
N ILE A 30 6.36 3.86 -4.63
CA ILE A 30 7.62 4.07 -3.91
C ILE A 30 8.71 3.30 -4.64
N TYR A 31 9.72 4.01 -5.09
CA TYR A 31 10.86 3.47 -5.81
C TYR A 31 12.14 4.13 -5.32
N ILE A 32 13.16 3.31 -5.08
CA ILE A 32 14.52 3.74 -4.78
C ILE A 32 15.40 3.14 -5.89
N ILE A 33 16.25 3.99 -6.49
CA ILE A 33 17.26 3.57 -7.48
C ILE A 33 18.14 2.48 -6.87
N GLU A 34 18.62 1.54 -7.69
CA GLU A 34 19.17 0.29 -7.18
C GLU A 34 20.40 0.51 -6.31
N GLU A 35 21.21 1.49 -6.69
CA GLU A 35 22.45 1.92 -6.06
C GLU A 35 22.24 2.49 -4.65
N GLU A 36 21.02 2.95 -4.36
CA GLU A 36 20.66 3.60 -3.08
C GLU A 36 19.72 2.75 -2.23
N ARG A 37 19.44 1.51 -2.63
CA ARG A 37 18.66 0.59 -1.80
C ARG A 37 19.42 0.23 -0.54
N GLU A 38 18.69 -0.17 0.50
CA GLU A 38 19.23 -0.54 1.82
C GLU A 38 19.88 0.62 2.63
N ASN A 39 20.01 1.82 2.05
CA ASN A 39 20.45 3.05 2.74
C ASN A 39 19.34 3.73 3.57
N GLY A 40 18.21 3.06 3.82
CA GLY A 40 17.12 3.56 4.67
C GLY A 40 16.14 4.53 3.99
N TYR A 41 16.38 4.97 2.75
CA TYR A 41 15.51 5.93 2.05
C TYR A 41 14.06 5.48 1.89
N GLY A 42 13.81 4.18 1.69
CA GLY A 42 12.45 3.64 1.65
C GLY A 42 11.69 3.90 2.96
N GLY A 43 12.37 3.76 4.10
CA GLY A 43 11.81 4.10 5.42
C GLY A 43 11.53 5.59 5.54
N MET A 44 12.50 6.43 5.18
CA MET A 44 12.34 7.90 5.25
C MET A 44 11.15 8.40 4.41
N LEU A 45 10.92 7.82 3.22
CA LEU A 45 9.76 8.14 2.40
C LEU A 45 8.44 7.71 3.08
N MET A 46 8.39 6.51 3.64
CA MET A 46 7.20 6.03 4.37
C MET A 46 6.91 6.88 5.60
N ASP A 47 7.93 7.22 6.39
CA ASP A 47 7.79 8.10 7.56
C ASP A 47 7.25 9.47 7.15
N SER A 48 7.77 10.04 6.07
CA SER A 48 7.31 11.32 5.53
C SER A 48 5.83 11.27 5.13
N ILE A 49 5.41 10.18 4.47
CA ILE A 49 4.00 9.99 4.08
C ILE A 49 3.11 9.80 5.30
N SER A 50 3.51 8.96 6.26
CA SER A 50 2.76 8.71 7.50
C SER A 50 2.60 9.99 8.31
N ASN A 51 3.67 10.77 8.48
CA ASN A 51 3.64 12.05 9.18
C ASN A 51 2.69 13.05 8.49
N TYR A 52 2.72 13.12 7.17
CA TYR A 52 1.79 13.96 6.42
C TYR A 52 0.34 13.54 6.66
N LEU A 53 0.03 12.24 6.60
CA LEU A 53 -1.33 11.74 6.77
C LEU A 53 -1.85 11.98 8.20
N SER A 54 -1.03 11.73 9.22
CA SER A 54 -1.40 11.95 10.62
C SER A 54 -1.68 13.42 10.94
N ASN A 55 -0.93 14.35 10.33
CA ASN A 55 -1.08 15.79 10.58
C ASN A 55 -2.22 16.45 9.80
N ASN A 56 -2.72 15.82 8.74
CA ASN A 56 -3.74 16.41 7.85
C ASN A 56 -5.16 15.84 8.05
N SER A 57 -5.40 15.14 9.17
CA SER A 57 -6.72 14.88 9.77
C SER A 57 -7.85 14.49 8.81
N SER A 58 -7.60 13.59 7.86
CA SER A 58 -8.69 12.78 7.31
C SER A 58 -8.88 11.59 8.25
N SER A 59 -10.12 11.34 8.68
CA SER A 59 -10.47 10.13 9.45
C SER A 59 -10.24 8.84 8.66
N LYS A 60 -9.90 8.94 7.37
CA LYS A 60 -9.73 7.80 6.47
C LYS A 60 -8.26 7.49 6.24
N ALA A 61 -7.93 6.21 6.43
CA ALA A 61 -6.58 5.68 6.32
C ALA A 61 -6.10 5.55 4.86
N CYS A 62 -4.85 5.12 4.71
CA CYS A 62 -4.23 4.85 3.42
C CYS A 62 -4.02 3.34 3.25
N PHE A 63 -4.46 2.74 2.14
CA PHE A 63 -4.16 1.34 1.81
C PHE A 63 -2.99 1.26 0.81
N GLY A 64 -2.43 0.07 0.59
CA GLY A 64 -1.40 -0.16 -0.41
C GLY A 64 -1.60 -1.44 -1.18
N THR A 65 -1.07 -1.51 -2.39
CA THR A 65 -0.98 -2.77 -3.15
C THR A 65 0.47 -3.02 -3.53
N VAL A 66 0.94 -4.24 -3.33
CA VAL A 66 2.32 -4.64 -3.64
C VAL A 66 2.32 -5.92 -4.45
N ARG A 67 3.32 -6.11 -5.33
CA ARG A 67 3.53 -7.42 -5.95
C ARG A 67 3.84 -8.47 -4.89
N GLU A 68 3.31 -9.67 -5.08
CA GLU A 68 3.51 -10.78 -4.14
C GLU A 68 4.98 -11.19 -3.98
N ASN A 69 5.81 -10.95 -4.99
CA ASN A 69 7.25 -11.23 -4.94
C ASN A 69 8.12 -10.01 -4.57
N ASN A 70 7.55 -8.83 -4.32
CA ASN A 70 8.32 -7.65 -3.93
C ASN A 70 8.52 -7.62 -2.41
N THR A 71 9.46 -8.44 -1.95
CA THR A 71 9.77 -8.63 -0.52
C THR A 71 10.27 -7.35 0.17
N GLY A 72 10.99 -6.47 -0.54
CA GLY A 72 11.47 -5.20 -0.02
C GLY A 72 10.32 -4.28 0.41
N MET A 73 9.34 -4.09 -0.48
CA MET A 73 8.16 -3.27 -0.17
C MET A 73 7.25 -3.94 0.87
N GLN A 74 7.16 -5.28 0.90
CA GLN A 74 6.41 -5.99 1.94
C GLN A 74 7.01 -5.80 3.33
N ARG A 75 8.35 -5.90 3.46
CA ARG A 75 9.07 -5.60 4.71
C ARG A 75 8.87 -4.15 5.12
N LEU A 76 8.90 -3.24 4.15
CA LEU A 76 8.68 -1.83 4.39
C LEU A 76 7.27 -1.55 4.92
N PHE A 77 6.25 -2.19 4.33
CA PHE A 77 4.87 -2.10 4.84
C PHE A 77 4.76 -2.64 6.26
N ALA A 78 5.27 -3.84 6.53
CA ALA A 78 5.25 -4.43 7.86
C ALA A 78 5.91 -3.53 8.92
N LYS A 79 7.07 -2.94 8.59
CA LYS A 79 7.78 -2.01 9.49
C LYS A 79 6.96 -0.76 9.83
N HIS A 80 6.12 -0.28 8.91
CA HIS A 80 5.31 0.94 9.09
C HIS A 80 3.87 0.63 9.51
N GLY A 81 3.65 -0.54 10.10
CA GLY A 81 2.37 -0.85 10.71
C GLY A 81 1.30 -1.27 9.70
N PHE A 82 1.65 -1.80 8.54
CA PHE A 82 0.68 -2.37 7.59
C PHE A 82 0.66 -3.89 7.66
N SER A 83 -0.52 -4.47 7.47
CA SER A 83 -0.75 -5.91 7.39
C SER A 83 -1.39 -6.30 6.06
N LYS A 84 -1.08 -7.50 5.58
CA LYS A 84 -1.73 -8.10 4.41
C LYS A 84 -3.19 -8.41 4.76
N VAL A 85 -4.11 -8.08 3.85
CA VAL A 85 -5.54 -8.39 3.98
C VAL A 85 -5.98 -9.27 2.82
N GLY A 86 -6.75 -10.30 3.16
CA GLY A 86 -7.37 -11.19 2.18
C GLY A 86 -6.35 -11.99 1.37
N HIS A 87 -6.71 -12.29 0.13
CA HIS A 87 -5.90 -13.12 -0.77
C HIS A 87 -5.21 -12.30 -1.87
N SER A 88 -4.14 -12.88 -2.41
CA SER A 88 -3.47 -12.33 -3.58
C SER A 88 -4.39 -12.42 -4.81
N TYR A 89 -4.21 -11.53 -5.79
CA TYR A 89 -5.02 -11.48 -7.00
C TYR A 89 -4.22 -11.06 -8.22
N ASN A 90 -4.63 -11.53 -9.40
CA ASN A 90 -3.92 -11.24 -10.65
C ASN A 90 -4.02 -9.76 -11.02
N SER A 91 -2.90 -9.17 -11.43
CA SER A 91 -2.87 -7.83 -11.99
C SER A 91 -3.51 -7.80 -13.38
N THR A 92 -4.14 -6.68 -13.71
CA THR A 92 -4.58 -6.39 -15.08
C THR A 92 -3.48 -5.78 -15.95
N ARG A 93 -2.29 -5.53 -15.37
CA ARG A 93 -1.16 -4.85 -16.03
C ARG A 93 0.01 -5.79 -16.39
N GLY A 94 -0.16 -7.09 -16.20
CA GLY A 94 0.84 -8.09 -16.54
C GLY A 94 0.69 -9.37 -15.71
N GLU A 95 1.58 -10.32 -15.99
CA GLU A 95 1.60 -11.66 -15.39
C GLU A 95 2.23 -11.65 -13.99
N TYR A 96 1.55 -11.00 -13.04
CA TYR A 96 1.96 -11.02 -11.63
C TYR A 96 0.77 -10.84 -10.69
N SER A 97 0.91 -11.40 -9.48
CA SER A 97 -0.05 -11.24 -8.40
C SER A 97 0.24 -9.99 -7.58
N LEU A 98 -0.84 -9.33 -7.14
CA LEU A 98 -0.85 -8.24 -6.20
C LEU A 98 -1.43 -8.69 -4.86
N VAL A 99 -1.02 -8.00 -3.81
CA VAL A 99 -1.45 -8.20 -2.43
C VAL A 99 -1.92 -6.87 -1.87
N LEU A 100 -3.07 -6.87 -1.20
CA LEU A 100 -3.61 -5.71 -0.49
C LEU A 100 -2.99 -5.60 0.91
N TYR A 101 -2.54 -4.40 1.26
CA TYR A 101 -2.05 -4.03 2.58
C TYR A 101 -2.87 -2.87 3.16
N VAL A 102 -3.16 -2.93 4.45
CA VAL A 102 -3.82 -1.86 5.20
C VAL A 102 -3.11 -1.61 6.53
N PRO A 103 -3.16 -0.41 7.13
CA PRO A 103 -2.60 -0.14 8.44
C PRO A 103 -3.26 -1.00 9.51
N TYR A 104 -2.53 -1.35 10.57
CA TYR A 104 -3.11 -1.91 11.79
C TYR A 104 -4.19 -0.95 12.29
N VAL A 105 -5.37 -1.51 12.52
CA VAL A 105 -6.50 -0.81 13.15
C VAL A 105 -6.49 -1.12 14.64
#